data_AF-A0A4Q5RDK9-F1
#
_entry.id   AF-A0A4Q5RDK9-F1
#
_cell.length_a   1.000
_cell.length_b   1.000
_cell.length_c   1.000
_cell.angle_alpha   90.00
_cell.angle_beta   90.00
_cell.angle_gamma   90.00
#
_symmetry.space_group_name_H-M   'P 1'
#
loop_
_entity.id
_entity.type
_entity.pdbx_description
1 polymer ?
#
loop_
_entity_poly.entity_id
_entity_poly.type
_entity_poly.pdbx_seq_one_letter_code
_entity_poly.pdbx_strand_id
1 'polypeptide(L)' 'METVTPVVNIGFTILSLVVSGVLFLLWRRLFRRLFSSETVVVIATAMASIIMTPIILLVVMWAWALLTKH' A
#
# COMPACT_ATOMS: atom_id res chain seq x y z
N MET A 1 29.08 5.16 -17.57
CA MET A 1 28.06 5.30 -16.52
C MET A 1 26.78 5.75 -17.20
N GLU A 2 25.93 4.81 -17.59
CA GLU A 2 24.59 5.14 -18.09
C GLU A 2 23.79 5.70 -16.92
N THR A 3 23.57 7.01 -16.96
CA THR A 3 22.63 7.68 -16.09
C THR A 3 21.25 7.20 -16.48
N VAL A 4 20.72 6.20 -15.74
CA VAL A 4 19.31 5.85 -15.72
C VAL A 4 18.55 7.14 -15.47
N THR A 5 17.98 7.71 -16.52
CA THR A 5 17.22 8.96 -16.44
C THR A 5 16.12 8.73 -15.40
N PRO A 6 16.01 9.53 -14.33
CA PRO A 6 14.89 9.47 -13.42
C PRO A 6 13.68 10.10 -14.12
N VAL A 7 13.20 9.50 -15.21
CA VAL A 7 11.82 9.67 -15.67
C VAL A 7 10.95 8.85 -14.72
N VAL A 8 11.08 9.12 -13.42
CA VAL A 8 10.07 8.80 -12.43
C VAL A 8 8.95 9.78 -12.73
N ASN A 9 8.17 9.37 -13.72
CA ASN A 9 7.11 10.10 -14.37
C ASN A 9 6.26 10.75 -13.28
N ILE A 10 6.23 12.08 -13.19
CA ILE A 10 5.43 12.81 -12.19
C ILE A 10 3.99 12.30 -12.17
N GLY A 11 3.47 11.92 -13.35
CA GLY A 11 2.18 11.25 -13.48
C GLY A 11 2.09 9.92 -12.72
N PHE A 12 3.13 9.09 -12.72
CA PHE A 12 3.17 7.84 -11.94
C PHE A 12 3.23 8.10 -10.43
N THR A 13 4.00 9.10 -9.99
CA THR A 13 4.06 9.48 -8.56
C THR A 13 2.73 10.03 -8.07
N ILE A 14 2.10 10.91 -8.85
CA ILE A 14 0.77 11.46 -8.54
C ILE A 14 -0.28 10.35 -8.58
N LEU A 15 -0.26 9.48 -9.60
CA LEU A 15 -1.18 8.35 -9.69
C LEU A 15 -1.00 7.40 -8.51
N SER A 16 0.22 7.12 -8.08
CA SER A 16 0.50 6.28 -6.91
C SER A 16 -0.01 6.92 -5.61
N LEU A 17 0.15 8.23 -5.45
CA LEU A 17 -0.40 8.99 -4.32
C LEU A 17 -1.93 8.96 -4.31
N VAL A 18 -2.56 9.16 -5.47
CA VAL A 18 -4.01 9.14 -5.64
C VAL A 18 -4.55 7.73 -5.37
N VAL A 19 -3.95 6.70 -5.97
CA VAL A 19 -4.37 5.30 -5.76
C VAL A 19 -4.21 4.91 -4.30
N SER A 20 -3.08 5.20 -3.67
CA SER A 20 -2.84 4.90 -2.25
C SER A 20 -3.80 5.67 -1.33
N GLY A 21 -4.02 6.96 -1.59
CA GLY A 21 -4.96 7.78 -0.84
C GLY A 21 -6.42 7.33 -1.00
N VAL A 22 -6.83 6.98 -2.22
CA VAL A 22 -8.18 6.46 -2.53
C VAL A 22 -8.39 5.11 -1.87
N LEU A 23 -7.40 4.20 -1.93
CA LEU A 23 -7.45 2.90 -1.29
C LEU A 23 -7.58 3.05 0.23
N PHE A 24 -6.82 3.97 0.82
CA PHE A 24 -6.90 4.31 2.24
C PHE A 24 -8.27 4.88 2.62
N LEU A 25 -8.83 5.79 1.83
CA LEU A 25 -10.15 6.37 2.07
C LEU A 25 -11.28 5.34 1.88
N LEU A 26 -11.18 4.45 0.89
CA LEU A 26 -12.12 3.35 0.65
C LEU A 26 -12.10 2.38 1.83
N TRP A 27 -10.91 2.00 2.29
CA TRP A 27 -10.72 1.17 3.48
C TRP A 27 -11.34 1.83 4.70
N ARG A 28 -11.03 3.11 4.95
CA ARG A 28 -11.63 3.89 6.05
C ARG A 28 -13.14 4.00 5.93
N ARG A 29 -13.69 4.11 4.72
CA ARG A 29 -15.15 4.18 4.48
C ARG A 29 -15.83 2.83 4.72
N LEU A 30 -15.21 1.73 4.31
CA LEU A 30 -15.69 0.37 4.60
C LEU A 30 -15.73 0.09 6.11
N PHE A 31 -14.66 0.44 6.83
CA PHE A 31 -14.61 0.25 8.28
C PHE A 31 -15.56 1.18 9.04
N ARG A 32 -15.78 2.43 8.57
CA ARG A 32 -16.81 3.32 9.15
C ARG A 32 -18.24 2.80 8.99
N ARG A 33 -18.53 2.01 7.95
CA ARG A 33 -19.84 1.35 7.81
C ARG A 33 -20.03 0.22 8.83
N LEU A 34 -18.95 -0.42 9.26
CA LEU A 34 -18.97 -1.54 10.20
C LEU A 34 -18.85 -1.11 11.67
N PHE A 35 -18.19 0.02 11.95
CA PHE A 35 -17.96 0.51 13.32
C PHE A 35 -18.34 1.99 13.44
N SER A 36 -19.34 2.26 14.29
CA SER A 36 -19.88 3.60 14.52
C SER A 36 -18.92 4.55 15.27
N SER A 37 -17.79 4.06 15.78
CA SER A 37 -16.80 4.84 16.54
C SER A 37 -15.52 5.00 15.74
N GLU A 38 -15.18 6.23 15.34
CA GLU A 38 -13.99 6.54 14.54
C GLU A 38 -12.69 6.04 15.18
N THR A 39 -12.59 6.07 16.52
CA THR A 39 -11.43 5.57 17.26
C THR A 39 -11.19 4.08 17.01
N VAL A 40 -12.25 3.28 16.95
CA VAL A 40 -12.17 1.83 16.71
C VAL A 40 -11.71 1.55 15.28
N VAL A 41 -12.17 2.35 14.31
CA VAL A 41 -11.75 2.23 12.91
C VAL A 41 -10.26 2.52 12.74
N VAL A 42 -9.74 3.56 13.42
CA VAL A 42 -8.31 3.91 13.35
C VAL A 42 -7.46 2.81 13.99
N ILE A 43 -7.84 2.31 15.17
CA ILE A 43 -7.12 1.22 15.83
C ILE A 43 -7.17 -0.06 14.99
N ALA A 44 -8.33 -0.43 14.44
CA ALA A 44 -8.47 -1.59 13.57
C ALA A 44 -7.61 -1.47 12.30
N THR A 45 -7.53 -0.28 11.71
CA THR A 45 -6.68 -0.02 10.53
C THR A 45 -5.20 -0.12 10.88
N ALA A 46 -4.79 0.41 12.04
CA ALA A 46 -3.42 0.29 12.53
C ALA A 46 -3.04 -1.17 12.84
N MET A 47 -3.95 -1.94 13.44
CA MET A 47 -3.74 -3.36 13.68
C MET A 47 -3.65 -4.14 12.36
N ALA A 48 -4.51 -3.84 11.39
CA ALA A 48 -4.49 -4.46 10.08
C ALA A 48 -3.19 -4.16 9.32
N SER A 49 -2.66 -2.94 9.38
CA SER A 49 -1.40 -2.59 8.74
C SER A 49 -0.20 -3.31 9.38
N ILE A 50 -0.14 -3.39 10.71
CA ILE A 50 0.90 -4.13 11.43
C ILE A 50 0.90 -5.61 11.01
N ILE A 51 -0.28 -6.23 10.90
CA ILE A 51 -0.42 -7.64 10.47
C ILE A 51 -0.08 -7.81 8.98
N MET A 52 -0.48 -6.87 8.12
CA MET A 52 -0.19 -6.91 6.68
C MET A 52 1.30 -6.72 6.35
N THR A 53 2.06 -6.01 7.20
CA THR A 53 3.47 -5.68 6.93
C THR A 53 4.34 -6.92 6.67
N PRO A 54 4.36 -7.96 7.53
CA PRO A 54 5.14 -9.18 7.27
C PRO A 54 4.62 -9.97 6.05
N ILE A 55 3.31 -9.96 5.79
CA ILE A 55 2.71 -10.63 4.62
C ILE A 55 3.20 -9.96 3.33
N ILE A 56 3.18 -8.63 3.28
CA ILE A 56 3.66 -7.85 2.13
C ILE A 56 5.16 -8.10 1.92
N LEU A 57 5.96 -8.13 2.99
CA LEU A 57 7.38 -8.48 2.90
C LEU A 57 7.60 -9.86 2.26
N LEU A 58 6.84 -10.87 2.69
CA LEU A 58 6.91 -12.21 2.11
C LEU A 58 6.53 -12.21 0.62
N VAL A 59 5.46 -11.50 0.24
CA VAL A 59 5.03 -11.38 -1.16
C VAL A 59 6.11 -10.70 -2.01
N VAL A 60 6.73 -9.63 -1.51
CA VAL A 60 7.81 -8.92 -2.21
C VAL A 60 9.04 -9.82 -2.36
N MET A 61 9.43 -10.54 -1.30
CA MET A 61 10.54 -11.50 -1.39
C MET A 61 10.26 -12.62 -2.40
N TRP A 62 9.02 -13.12 -2.43
CA TRP A 62 8.62 -14.15 -3.38
C TRP A 62 8.61 -13.64 -4.83
N ALA A 63 8.08 -12.43 -5.05
CA ALA A 63 8.10 -11.77 -6.35
C ALA A 63 9.53 -11.51 -6.84
N TRP A 64 10.42 -11.08 -5.94
CA TRP A 64 11.84 -10.91 -6.24
C TRP A 64 12.47 -12.23 -6.69
N ALA A 65 12.23 -13.31 -5.96
CA ALA A 65 12.74 -14.64 -6.28
C ALA A 65 12.22 -15.19 -7.62
N LEU A 66 10.98 -14.87 -8.01
CA LEU A 66 10.44 -15.19 -9.33
C LEU A 66 11.14 -14.41 -10.44
N LEU A 67 11.37 -13.11 -10.23
CA LEU A 67 12.02 -12.25 -11.21
C LEU A 67 13.50 -12.59 -11.40
N THR A 68 14.21 -13.02 -10.35
CA THR A 68 15.63 -13.43 -10.45
C THR A 68 15.85 -14.86 -10.95
N LYS A 69 14.78 -15.66 -11.10
CA LYS A 69 14.86 -16.99 -11.71
C LYS A 69 14.82 -16.98 -13.25
N HIS A 70 14.53 -15.83 -13.86
CA HIS A 70 14.61 -15.58 -15.30
C HIS A 70 15.91 -14.83 -15.65
#